data_AF-A0A1H1IM92-F1
#
_entry.id   AF-A0A1H1IM92-F1
#
_cell.length_a   1.000
_cell.length_b   1.000
_cell.length_c   1.000
_cell.angle_alpha   90.00
_cell.angle_beta   90.00
_cell.angle_gamma   90.00
#
_symmetry.space_group_name_H-M   'P 1'
#
loop_
_entity.id
_entity.type
_entity.pdbx_description
1 polymer ?
#
loop_
_entity_poly.entity_id
_entity_poly.type
_entity_poly.pdbx_seq_one_letter_code
_entity_poly.pdbx_strand_id
1 'polypeptide(L)' 'MSLQDYCRHCRAQLSADRTPDRLCGHCNYLAADYHLYDDLREEGYMSYQAKLMCGLADPPDPDHE' A
#
# COMPACT_ATOMS: atom_id res chain seq x y z
N MET A 1 4.46 7.53 14.37
CA MET A 1 4.11 6.68 13.21
C MET A 1 5.37 5.93 12.79
N SER A 2 5.44 4.63 13.08
CA SER A 2 6.57 3.79 12.67
C SER A 2 6.33 3.48 11.20
N LEU A 3 7.11 4.10 10.31
CA LEU A 3 7.16 3.72 8.90
C LEU A 3 7.41 2.21 8.86
N GLN A 4 6.57 1.45 8.17
CA GLN A 4 6.78 0.02 8.04
C GLN A 4 8.03 -0.18 7.19
N ASP A 5 9.15 -0.48 7.85
CA ASP A 5 10.44 -0.82 7.21
C ASP A 5 10.39 -2.18 6.50
N TYR A 6 9.22 -2.70 6.15
CA TYR A 6 9.05 -4.02 5.55
C TYR A 6 7.92 -4.05 4.52
N CYS A 7 8.13 -4.79 3.43
CA CYS A 7 7.13 -5.01 2.41
C CYS A 7 6.02 -5.91 2.93
N ARG A 8 4.74 -5.52 2.79
CA ARG A 8 3.62 -6.38 3.23
C ARG A 8 3.47 -7.67 2.42
N HIS A 9 3.98 -7.70 1.19
CA HIS A 9 3.88 -8.86 0.32
C HIS A 9 4.94 -9.92 0.62
N CYS A 10 6.22 -9.55 0.61
CA CYS A 10 7.33 -10.49 0.79
C CYS A 10 8.01 -10.41 2.17
N ARG A 11 7.58 -9.48 3.03
CA ARG A 11 8.20 -9.16 4.34
C ARG A 11 9.68 -8.78 4.27
N ALA A 12 10.21 -8.51 3.08
CA ALA A 12 11.57 -8.01 2.91
C ALA A 12 11.69 -6.60 3.47
N GLN A 13 12.86 -6.29 4.05
CA GLN A 13 13.14 -4.98 4.62
C GLN A 13 13.16 -3.92 3.50
N LEU A 14 12.38 -2.87 3.67
CA LEU A 14 12.37 -1.72 2.77
C LEU A 14 13.46 -0.76 3.21
N SER A 15 14.21 -0.23 2.24
CA SER A 15 15.22 0.79 2.52
C SER A 15 14.52 2.04 3.08
N ALA A 16 14.88 2.44 4.30
CA ALA A 16 14.36 3.63 4.97
C ALA A 16 14.87 4.96 4.35
N ASP A 17 15.53 4.89 3.19
CA ASP A 17 16.07 6.05 2.51
C ASP A 17 14.91 6.88 1.95
N ARG A 18 14.95 8.19 2.21
CA ARG A 18 13.80 9.12 2.19
C ARG A 18 13.13 9.33 0.83
N THR A 19 13.59 8.67 -0.22
CA THR A 19 12.85 8.52 -1.47
C THR A 19 12.00 7.26 -1.35
N PRO A 20 10.67 7.38 -1.17
CA PRO A 20 9.80 6.21 -1.14
C PRO A 20 9.83 5.59 -2.54
N ASP A 21 10.73 4.64 -2.74
CA ASP A 21 10.64 3.74 -3.89
C ASP A 21 9.24 3.16 -3.82
N ARG A 22 8.45 3.45 -4.86
CA ARG A 22 7.05 3.01 -4.90
C ARG A 22 6.94 1.50 -4.80
N LEU A 23 8.02 0.80 -5.11
CA LEU A 23 8.11 -0.65 -5.21
C LEU A 23 9.14 -1.19 -4.20
N CYS A 24 8.84 -2.35 -3.64
CA CYS A 24 9.81 -3.14 -2.91
C CYS A 24 10.92 -3.61 -3.87
N GLY A 25 12.19 -3.28 -3.59
CA GLY A 25 13.32 -3.72 -4.40
C GLY A 25 13.55 -5.24 -4.47
N HIS A 26 12.81 -6.04 -3.69
CA HIS A 26 12.92 -7.51 -3.70
C HIS A 26 11.85 -8.18 -4.57
N CYS A 27 10.58 -7.78 -4.42
CA CYS A 27 9.46 -8.39 -5.16
C CYS A 27 8.81 -7.46 -6.19
N ASN A 28 9.33 -6.24 -6.35
CA ASN A 28 8.75 -5.16 -7.15
C ASN A 28 7.25 -4.94 -6.88
N TYR A 29 6.81 -5.20 -5.65
CA TYR A 29 5.43 -4.97 -5.23
C TYR A 29 5.27 -3.58 -4.60
N LEU A 30 4.13 -2.95 -4.79
CA LEU A 30 3.85 -1.57 -4.36
C LEU A 30 3.99 -1.42 -2.84
N ALA A 31 5.07 -0.77 -2.39
CA ALA A 31 5.37 -0.51 -0.99
C ALA A 31 4.85 0.86 -0.54
N ALA A 32 4.99 1.89 -1.39
CA ALA A 32 4.48 3.24 -1.08
C ALA A 32 2.94 3.28 -0.98
N ASP A 33 2.25 2.48 -1.77
CA ASP A 33 0.78 2.39 -1.71
C ASP A 33 0.28 1.79 -0.39
N TYR A 34 1.12 1.01 0.31
CA TYR A 34 0.80 0.56 1.67
C TYR A 34 1.00 1.63 2.74
N HIS A 35 1.94 2.56 2.57
CA HIS A 35 2.05 3.72 3.46
C HIS A 35 0.79 4.58 3.36
N LEU A 36 0.38 4.91 2.13
CA LEU A 36 -0.86 5.65 1.90
C LEU A 36 -2.09 4.88 2.42
N TYR A 37 -2.10 3.55 2.26
CA TYR A 37 -3.17 2.70 2.80
C TYR A 37 -3.25 2.78 4.32
N ASP A 38 -2.11 2.76 5.01
CA ASP A 38 -2.07 2.85 6.46
C ASP A 38 -2.45 4.25 6.95
N ASP A 39 -2.02 5.32 6.26
CA ASP A 39 -2.46 6.69 6.56
C ASP A 39 -4.00 6.80 6.42
N LEU A 40 -4.58 6.27 5.34
CA LEU A 40 -6.04 6.23 5.14
C LEU A 40 -6.73 5.36 6.21
N ARG A 41 -6.10 4.27 6.65
CA ARG A 41 -6.62 3.45 7.76
C ARG A 41 -6.61 4.19 9.08
N GLU A 42 -5.56 4.96 9.37
CA GLU A 42 -5.45 5.81 10.56
C GLU A 42 -6.44 6.99 10.52
N GLU A 43 -6.71 7.53 9.33
CA GLU A 43 -7.71 8.58 9.11
C GLU A 43 -9.17 8.05 9.24
N GLY A 44 -9.36 6.73 9.25
CA GLY A 44 -10.64 6.08 9.52
C GLY A 44 -11.36 5.55 8.28
N TYR A 45 -10.71 5.55 7.12
CA TYR A 45 -11.27 4.94 5.91
C TYR A 45 -11.44 3.43 6.08
N MET A 46 -12.43 2.87 5.39
CA MET A 46 -12.62 1.41 5.35
C MET A 46 -11.50 0.74 4.55
N SER A 47 -11.16 -0.50 4.90
CA SER A 47 -10.01 -1.21 4.31
C SER A 47 -10.15 -1.36 2.79
N TYR A 48 -11.37 -1.57 2.31
CA TYR A 48 -11.63 -1.63 0.88
C TYR A 48 -11.45 -0.26 0.19
N GLN A 49 -12.02 0.80 0.76
CA GLN A 49 -11.89 2.17 0.22
C GLN A 49 -10.42 2.62 0.18
N ALA A 50 -9.66 2.35 1.24
CA ALA A 50 -8.24 2.67 1.28
C ALA A 50 -7.45 1.91 0.19
N LYS A 51 -7.76 0.63 -0.06
CA LYS A 51 -7.13 -0.13 -1.15
C LYS A 51 -7.46 0.45 -2.53
N LEU A 52 -8.69 0.87 -2.77
CA LEU A 52 -9.10 1.50 -4.03
C LEU A 52 -8.34 2.81 -4.27
N MET A 53 -8.26 3.67 -3.24
CA MET A 53 -7.56 4.96 -3.30
C MET A 53 -6.06 4.81 -3.58
N CYS A 54 -5.45 3.74 -3.06
CA CYS A 54 -4.06 3.40 -3.30
C CYS A 54 -3.83 2.56 -4.56
N GLY A 55 -4.85 2.28 -5.38
CA GLY A 55 -4.73 1.39 -6.54
C GLY A 55 -4.30 -0.04 -6.20
N LEU A 56 -4.44 -0.45 -4.93
CA LEU A 56 -4.13 -1.80 -4.43
C LEU A 56 -5.28 -2.80 -4.68
N ALA A 57 -6.46 -2.27 -5.02
CA ALA A 57 -7.60 -3.04 -5.46
C ALA A 57 -8.22 -2.34 -6.66
N ASP A 58 -8.70 -3.13 -7.60
CA ASP A 58 -9.54 -2.61 -8.67
C ASP A 58 -10.94 -2.28 -8.11
N PRO A 59 -11.56 -1.18 -8.56
CA PRO A 59 -12.96 -0.91 -8.27
C PRO A 59 -13.81 -2.10 -8.74
N PRO A 60 -14.90 -2.40 -8.02
CA PRO A 60 -15.80 -3.45 -8.47
C PRO A 60 -16.34 -3.01 -9.83
N ASP A 61 -16.22 -3.88 -10.83
CA ASP A 61 -16.70 -3.59 -12.18
C ASP A 61 -18.22 -3.37 -12.10
N PRO A 62 -18.73 -2.18 -12.44
CA PRO A 62 -20.15 -1.87 -12.31
C PRO A 62 -21.04 -2.73 -13.22
N ASP A 63 -20.45 -3.45 -14.18
CA ASP A 63 -21.12 -4.32 -15.15
C ASP A 63 -21.03 -5.83 -14.81
N HIS A 64 -20.55 -6.22 -13.63
CA HIS A 64 -20.66 -7.60 -13.14
C HIS A 64 -21.92 -7.75 -12.26
N GLU A 65 -23.06 -7.93 -12.93
CA GLU A 65 -24.33 -8.43 -12.35
C GLU A 65 -24.35 -9.95 -12.17
#